data_AF-A0A7C5UKR3-F1
#
_entry.id   AF-A0A7C5UKR3-F1
#
_cell.length_a   1.000
_cell.length_b   1.000
_cell.length_c   1.000
_cell.angle_alpha   90.00
_cell.angle_beta   90.00
_cell.angle_gamma   90.00
#
_symmetry.space_group_name_H-M   'P 1'
#
loop_
_entity.id
_entity.type
_entity.pdbx_description
1 polymer ?
#
loop_
_entity_poly.entity_id
_entity_poly.type
_entity_poly.pdbx_seq_one_letter_code
_entity_poly.pdbx_strand_id
1 'polypeptide(L)' 'MAKVIKRRRRKRRVKRMCLRCGREFMSEGNFNRICPSCREINANIAMNAAEVSFNHDYYGFTK' A
#
# COMPACT_ATOMS: atom_id res chain seq x y z
N MET A 1 -1.44 -39.83 -8.66
CA MET A 1 -2.01 -38.49 -8.34
C MET A 1 -1.32 -37.44 -9.21
N ALA A 2 -2.02 -36.81 -10.15
CA ALA A 2 -1.42 -35.82 -11.05
C ALA A 2 -1.15 -34.50 -10.31
N LYS A 3 0.08 -33.99 -10.37
CA LYS A 3 0.45 -32.68 -9.82
C LYS A 3 -0.13 -31.58 -10.71
N VAL A 4 -1.05 -30.77 -10.18
CA VAL A 4 -1.59 -29.58 -10.88
C VAL A 4 -0.46 -28.55 -11.00
N ILE A 5 0.13 -28.41 -12.18
CA ILE A 5 1.11 -27.35 -12.46
C ILE A 5 0.35 -26.03 -12.51
N LYS A 6 0.36 -25.28 -11.41
CA LYS A 6 -0.19 -23.92 -11.37
C LYS A 6 0.67 -23.03 -12.27
N ARG A 7 0.18 -22.73 -13.48
CA ARG A 7 0.82 -21.75 -14.40
C ARG A 7 0.95 -20.41 -13.68
N ARG A 8 2.18 -20.03 -13.31
CA ARG A 8 2.45 -18.70 -12.72
C ARG A 8 2.07 -17.64 -13.76
N ARG A 9 0.97 -16.92 -13.54
CA ARG A 9 0.60 -15.78 -14.38
C ARG A 9 1.74 -14.76 -14.32
N ARG A 10 2.43 -14.54 -15.44
CA ARG A 10 3.43 -13.47 -15.57
C ARG A 10 2.76 -12.15 -15.20
N LYS A 11 3.26 -11.47 -14.17
CA LYS A 11 2.82 -10.12 -13.80
C LYS A 11 3.11 -9.21 -14.99
N ARG A 12 2.07 -8.79 -15.72
CA ARG A 12 2.22 -7.87 -16.84
C ARG A 12 2.48 -6.48 -16.25
N ARG A 13 3.69 -5.97 -16.43
CA ARG A 13 4.01 -4.58 -16.16
C ARG A 13 3.29 -3.72 -17.21
N VAL A 14 2.45 -2.80 -16.79
CA VAL A 14 1.63 -1.96 -17.69
C VAL A 14 1.69 -0.50 -17.27
N LYS A 15 1.71 0.39 -18.25
CA LYS A 15 1.59 1.84 -18.01
C LYS A 15 0.17 2.16 -17.56
N ARG A 16 0.02 2.95 -16.50
CA ARG A 16 -1.27 3.37 -15.92
C ARG A 16 -1.16 4.78 -15.37
N MET A 17 -2.29 5.47 -15.27
CA MET A 17 -2.39 6.73 -14.51
C MET A 17 -2.57 6.46 -13.01
N CYS A 18 -1.86 7.22 -12.18
CA CYS A 18 -1.96 7.16 -10.73
C CYS A 18 -3.31 7.71 -10.26
N LEU A 19 -4.07 6.94 -9.48
CA LEU A 19 -5.35 7.39 -8.93
C LEU A 19 -5.23 8.54 -7.91
N ARG A 20 -4.02 8.82 -7.40
CA ARG A 20 -3.79 9.89 -6.42
C ARG A 20 -3.31 11.20 -7.05
N CYS A 21 -2.37 11.13 -7.99
CA CYS A 21 -1.74 12.34 -8.56
C CYS A 21 -1.88 12.47 -10.09
N GLY A 22 -2.58 11.55 -10.76
CA GLY A 22 -2.83 11.60 -12.20
C GLY A 22 -1.63 11.26 -13.10
N ARG A 23 -0.40 11.19 -12.57
CA ARG A 23 0.80 10.91 -13.37
C ARG A 23 0.83 9.47 -13.91
N GLU A 24 1.35 9.31 -15.14
CA GLU A 24 1.62 7.98 -15.72
C GLU A 24 2.77 7.29 -14.97
N PHE A 25 2.62 6.00 -14.69
CA PHE A 25 3.65 5.17 -14.05
C PHE A 25 3.56 3.71 -14.49
N MET A 26 4.65 2.96 -14.28
CA MET A 26 4.70 1.51 -14.53
C MET A 26 4.08 0.73 -13.36
N SER A 27 2.94 0.09 -13.60
CA SER A 27 2.25 -0.74 -12.62
C SER A 27 2.81 -2.17 -12.63
N GLU A 28 3.23 -2.68 -11.47
CA GLU A 28 3.79 -4.04 -11.34
C GLU A 28 2.73 -5.15 -11.22
N GLY A 29 1.43 -4.81 -11.27
CA GLY A 29 0.35 -5.78 -11.18
C GLY A 29 -1.04 -5.13 -11.16
N ASN A 30 -2.10 -5.93 -11.33
CA ASN A 30 -3.45 -5.40 -11.53
C ASN A 30 -3.96 -4.50 -10.40
N PHE A 31 -3.49 -4.71 -9.16
CA PHE A 31 -3.89 -3.94 -7.98
C PHE A 31 -2.99 -2.74 -7.68
N ASN A 32 -1.86 -2.57 -8.38
CA ASN A 32 -0.98 -1.42 -8.23
C ASN A 32 -1.56 -0.24 -9.02
N ARG A 33 -2.40 0.57 -8.37
CA ARG A 33 -3.12 1.72 -8.98
C ARG A 33 -2.59 3.09 -8.53
N ILE A 34 -1.60 3.10 -7.64
CA ILE A 34 -0.96 4.30 -7.11
C ILE A 34 0.53 4.23 -7.46
N CYS A 35 1.11 5.35 -7.88
CA CYS A 35 2.54 5.42 -8.22
C CYS A 35 3.43 5.26 -6.97
N PRO A 36 4.72 4.91 -7.16
CA PRO A 36 5.64 4.68 -6.05
C PRO A 36 5.73 5.85 -5.05
N SER A 37 5.85 7.08 -5.56
CA SER A 37 5.93 8.27 -4.69
C SER A 37 4.67 8.47 -3.84
N CYS A 38 3.49 8.28 -4.43
CA CYS A 38 2.23 8.37 -3.70
C CYS A 38 2.00 7.22 -2.71
N ARG A 39 2.65 6.07 -2.93
CA ARG A 39 2.62 4.93 -2.01
C ARG A 39 3.51 5.20 -0.78
N GLU A 40 4.67 5.80 -0.96
CA GLU A 40 5.59 6.17 0.13
C GLU A 40 4.94 7.17 1.09
N ILE A 41 4.22 8.16 0.57
CA ILE A 41 3.47 9.12 1.40
C ILE A 41 2.46 8.40 2.31
N ASN A 42 1.79 7.34 1.82
CA ASN A 42 0.84 6.58 2.63
C ASN A 42 1.50 5.67 3.66
N ALA A 43 2.68 5.12 3.35
CA ALA A 43 3.43 4.31 4.31
C ALA A 43 3.85 5.14 5.55
N ASN A 44 4.18 6.42 5.35
CA ASN A 44 4.58 7.31 6.44
C ASN A 44 3.43 7.71 7.37
N ILE A 45 2.17 7.68 6.90
CA ILE A 45 1.01 7.94 7.77
C ILE A 45 0.78 6.77 8.74
N ALA A 46 0.98 5.52 8.29
CA ALA A 46 0.84 4.35 9.15
C ALA A 46 1.91 4.30 10.26
N MET A 47 3.13 4.79 9.98
CA MET A 47 4.19 4.95 10.98
C MET A 47 3.82 6.02 12.02
N ASN A 48 3.41 7.22 11.55
CA ASN A 48 3.02 8.32 12.44
C ASN A 48 1.76 8.00 13.29
N ALA A 49 0.85 7.15 12.81
CA ALA A 49 -0.30 6.73 13.60
C ALA A 49 0.08 5.83 14.79
N ALA A 50 1.19 5.08 14.71
CA ALA A 50 1.63 4.20 15.79
C ALA A 50 2.27 4.97 16.96
N GLU A 51 2.93 6.10 16.68
CA GLU A 51 3.55 6.97 17.67
C GLU A 51 2.57 7.91 18.39
N VAL A 52 1.45 8.28 17.75
CA VAL A 52 0.39 9.07 18.41
C VAL A 52 -0.42 8.24 19.41
N SER A 53 -0.50 6.92 19.24
CA SER A 53 -1.18 6.03 20.20
C SER A 53 -0.43 5.80 21.52
N PHE A 54 0.85 6.19 21.65
CA PHE A 54 1.60 6.00 22.90
C PHE A 54 1.47 7.15 23.91
N ASN A 55 0.88 8.29 23.51
CA ASN A 55 0.76 9.48 24.36
C ASN A 55 -0.67 9.78 24.84
N HIS A 56 -1.67 8.98 24.44
CA HIS A 56 -3.07 9.21 24.83
C HIS A 56 -3.51 8.45 26.09
N ASP A 57 -2.66 7.59 26.66
CA ASP A 57 -3.01 6.82 27.87
C ASP A 57 -2.55 7.48 29.19
N TYR A 58 -1.87 8.66 29.15
CA TYR A 58 -1.37 9.30 30.38
C TYR A 58 -2.28 10.39 30.99
N TYR A 59 -3.33 10.84 30.30
CA TYR A 59 -4.31 11.79 30.87
C TYR A 59 -5.74 11.39 30.53
N GLY A 60 -6.36 10.55 31.36
CA GLY A 60 -7.83 10.49 31.39
C GLY A 60 -8.48 9.18 31.83
N PHE A 61 -8.30 8.76 33.09
CA PHE A 61 -9.33 7.95 33.75
C PHE A 61 -9.59 8.44 35.18
N THR A 62 -10.53 9.37 35.28
CA THR A 62 -11.32 9.60 36.49
C THR A 62 -12.44 8.55 36.51
N LYS A 63 -12.36 7.59 37.44
CA LYS A 63 -13.47 7.11 38.29
C LYS A 63 -12.96 6.06 39.25
#